data_AF-A0A9D5NGF5-F1
#
_entry.id   AF-A0A9D5NGF5-F1
#
_cell.length_a   1.000
_cell.length_b   1.000
_cell.length_c   1.000
_cell.angle_alpha   90.00
_cell.angle_beta   90.00
_cell.angle_gamma   90.00
#
_symmetry.space_group_name_H-M   'P 1'
#
loop_
_entity.id
_entity.type
_entity.pdbx_description
1 polymer ?
#
loop_
_entity_poly.entity_id
_entity_poly.type
_entity_poly.pdbx_seq_one_letter_code
_entity_poly.pdbx_strand_id
1 'polypeptide(L)'
;MSKEKIIFICHGSICRSPMAHFIFLNEINKRGLADKYDVSSFAVSYEEEGNDIDYRAKAQLDKNHIPYAYHPAKRIQLKDYKEASRIYVMDNSNIYILKRIFPNEDHNKIHLLNEPYEISDPWYTHDFDLAFKEIKESIVKLIEGNKL
;
A
#
# COMPACT_ATOMS: atom_id res chain seq x y z
N MET A 1 23.78 -4.17 3.08
CA MET A 1 22.96 -3.03 3.58
C MET A 1 21.57 -3.57 3.86
N SER A 2 20.88 -3.12 4.92
CA SER A 2 19.49 -3.51 5.17
C SER A 2 18.58 -2.86 4.13
N LYS A 3 17.57 -3.60 3.65
CA LYS A 3 16.57 -3.06 2.72
C LYS A 3 15.73 -1.98 3.42
N GLU A 4 15.35 -0.95 2.67
CA GLU A 4 14.36 0.04 3.11
C GLU A 4 12.97 -0.58 3.08
N LYS A 5 12.23 -0.46 4.18
CA LYS A 5 10.93 -1.11 4.35
C LYS A 5 9.81 -0.15 4.03
N ILE A 6 9.13 -0.39 2.90
CA ILE A 6 8.00 0.39 2.41
C ILE A 6 6.70 -0.32 2.80
N ILE A 7 5.79 0.40 3.46
CA ILE A 7 4.49 -0.15 3.85
C ILE A 7 3.36 0.61 3.17
N PHE A 8 2.44 -0.12 2.55
CA PHE A 8 1.18 0.42 2.04
C PHE A 8 0.02 0.13 3.00
N ILE A 9 -0.80 1.14 3.29
CA ILE A 9 -1.92 1.03 4.23
C ILE A 9 -3.22 1.48 3.58
N CYS A 10 -4.27 0.67 3.73
CA CYS A 10 -5.65 1.09 3.50
C CYS A 10 -6.57 0.58 4.60
N HIS A 11 -7.89 0.77 4.48
CA HIS A 11 -8.83 0.39 5.53
C HIS A 11 -8.78 -1.10 5.89
N GLY A 12 -9.14 -1.98 4.94
CA GLY A 12 -9.24 -3.44 5.16
C GLY A 12 -8.09 -4.27 4.56
N SER A 13 -7.15 -3.68 3.81
CA SER A 13 -6.05 -4.42 3.16
C SER A 13 -6.46 -5.56 2.23
N ILE A 14 -7.59 -5.43 1.54
CA ILE A 14 -8.04 -6.36 0.48
C ILE A 14 -8.10 -5.72 -0.91
N CYS A 15 -8.25 -4.39 -1.01
CA CYS A 15 -8.38 -3.68 -2.28
C CYS A 15 -7.11 -2.86 -2.61
N ARG A 16 -6.98 -1.67 -2.00
CA ARG A 16 -6.00 -0.64 -2.40
C ARG A 16 -4.56 -0.98 -2.01
N SER A 17 -4.30 -1.29 -0.73
CA SER A 17 -2.93 -1.55 -0.27
C SER A 17 -2.32 -2.85 -0.82
N PRO A 18 -3.05 -3.95 -1.07
CA PRO A 18 -2.50 -5.09 -1.81
C PRO A 18 -2.20 -4.77 -3.27
N MET A 19 -3.07 -4.00 -3.96
CA MET A 19 -2.75 -3.53 -5.31
C MET A 19 -1.44 -2.74 -5.31
N ALA A 20 -1.30 -1.78 -4.38
CA ALA A 20 -0.09 -0.99 -4.25
C ALA A 20 1.16 -1.84 -3.97
N HIS A 21 1.05 -2.85 -3.09
CA HIS A 21 2.14 -3.79 -2.81
C HIS A 21 2.64 -4.49 -4.07
N PHE A 22 1.74 -5.13 -4.84
CA PHE A 22 2.14 -5.91 -6.01
C PHE A 22 2.58 -5.03 -7.19
N ILE A 23 1.96 -3.86 -7.35
CA ILE A 23 2.41 -2.87 -8.34
C ILE A 23 3.83 -2.42 -7.99
N PHE A 24 4.09 -2.05 -6.73
CA PHE A 24 5.42 -1.61 -6.29
C PHE A 24 6.47 -2.70 -6.48
N LEU A 25 6.19 -3.92 -6.00
CA LEU A 25 7.05 -5.07 -6.15
C LEU A 25 7.42 -5.33 -7.61
N ASN A 26 6.43 -5.28 -8.51
CA ASN A 26 6.64 -5.45 -9.94
C ASN A 26 7.53 -4.35 -10.54
N GLU A 27 7.31 -3.09 -10.17
CA GLU A 27 8.06 -1.97 -10.71
C GLU A 27 9.51 -1.91 -10.19
N ILE A 28 9.78 -2.26 -8.93
CA ILE A 28 11.16 -2.36 -8.41
C ILE A 28 11.91 -3.53 -9.05
N ASN A 29 11.24 -4.67 -9.29
CA ASN A 29 11.85 -5.83 -9.94
C ASN A 29 12.26 -5.52 -11.38
N LYS A 30 11.38 -4.88 -12.16
CA LYS A 30 11.67 -4.43 -13.53
C LYS A 30 12.86 -3.47 -13.62
N ARG A 31 13.12 -2.72 -12.54
CA ARG A 31 14.19 -1.70 -12.47
C ARG A 31 15.45 -2.18 -11.75
N GLY A 32 15.52 -3.45 -11.33
CA GLY A 32 16.67 -3.99 -10.60
C GLY A 32 16.86 -3.36 -9.21
N LEU A 33 15.78 -2.90 -8.57
CA LEU A 33 15.79 -2.26 -7.25
C LEU A 33 15.37 -3.22 -6.12
N ALA A 34 15.15 -4.50 -6.42
CA ALA A 34 14.69 -5.52 -5.47
C ALA A 34 15.62 -5.70 -4.26
N ASP A 35 16.92 -5.43 -4.40
CA ASP A 35 17.89 -5.54 -3.31
C ASP A 35 17.91 -4.31 -2.38
N LYS A 36 17.22 -3.22 -2.77
CA LYS A 36 17.16 -1.98 -1.99
C LYS A 36 15.90 -1.88 -1.14
N TYR A 37 14.79 -2.44 -1.61
CA TYR A 37 13.48 -2.26 -0.99
C TYR A 37 12.85 -3.59 -0.57
N ASP A 38 12.21 -3.57 0.59
CA ASP A 38 11.24 -4.57 1.03
C ASP A 38 9.86 -3.90 1.10
N VAL A 39 8.81 -4.66 0.79
CA VAL A 39 7.45 -4.12 0.70
C VAL A 39 6.45 -4.98 1.45
N SER A 40 5.57 -4.33 2.20
CA SER A 40 4.44 -4.96 2.88
C SER A 40 3.18 -4.12 2.72
N SER A 41 2.02 -4.73 2.93
CA SER A 41 0.77 -3.98 3.07
C SER A 41 -0.05 -4.48 4.24
N PHE A 42 -0.75 -3.55 4.89
CA PHE A 42 -1.57 -3.83 6.07
C PHE A 42 -2.85 -3.01 6.09
N ALA A 43 -3.76 -3.41 6.98
CA ALA A 43 -5.01 -2.76 7.29
C ALA A 43 -4.87 -1.87 8.53
N VAL A 44 -5.70 -0.84 8.63
CA VAL A 44 -5.96 -0.14 9.91
C VAL A 44 -7.10 -0.80 10.71
N SER A 45 -8.01 -1.50 10.01
CA SER A 45 -9.12 -2.26 10.59
C SER A 45 -8.77 -3.74 10.79
N TYR A 46 -9.64 -4.45 11.52
CA TYR A 46 -9.63 -5.90 11.69
C TYR A 46 -10.67 -6.61 10.81
N GLU A 47 -11.55 -5.86 10.12
CA GLU A 47 -12.73 -6.38 9.42
C GLU A 47 -12.44 -7.52 8.44
N GLU A 48 -11.29 -7.45 7.77
CA GLU A 48 -10.91 -8.38 6.71
C GLU A 48 -9.75 -9.30 7.10
N GLU A 49 -9.40 -9.39 8.39
CA GLU A 49 -8.24 -10.17 8.82
C GLU A 49 -8.30 -11.63 8.34
N GLY A 50 -7.25 -12.06 7.63
CA GLY A 50 -7.15 -13.39 7.02
C GLY A 50 -7.75 -13.52 5.62
N ASN A 51 -8.61 -12.59 5.18
CA ASN A 51 -9.17 -12.61 3.84
C ASN A 51 -8.11 -12.25 2.80
N ASP A 52 -8.15 -12.93 1.66
CA ASP A 52 -7.25 -12.64 0.55
C ASP A 52 -7.64 -11.34 -0.18
N ILE A 53 -6.84 -10.92 -1.15
CA ILE A 53 -7.13 -9.80 -2.05
C ILE A 53 -8.53 -9.95 -2.65
N ASP A 54 -9.31 -8.86 -2.64
CA ASP A 54 -10.64 -8.81 -3.24
C ASP A 54 -10.56 -9.19 -4.73
N TYR A 55 -11.50 -10.00 -5.22
CA TYR A 55 -11.47 -10.53 -6.57
C TYR A 55 -11.48 -9.42 -7.65
N ARG A 56 -12.05 -8.24 -7.37
CA ARG A 56 -12.07 -7.09 -8.30
C ARG A 56 -10.70 -6.43 -8.36
N ALA A 57 -9.99 -6.35 -7.23
CA ALA A 57 -8.61 -5.89 -7.20
C ALA A 57 -7.67 -6.89 -7.91
N LYS A 58 -7.87 -8.21 -7.71
CA LYS A 58 -7.18 -9.26 -8.47
C LYS A 58 -7.40 -9.10 -9.97
N ALA A 59 -8.65 -8.89 -10.40
CA ALA A 59 -8.97 -8.68 -11.81
C ALA A 59 -8.21 -7.49 -12.43
N GLN A 60 -7.96 -6.42 -11.66
CA GLN A 60 -7.14 -5.30 -12.13
C GLN A 60 -5.65 -5.67 -12.26
N LEU A 61 -5.11 -6.42 -11.31
CA LEU A 61 -3.74 -6.94 -11.38
C LEU A 61 -3.57 -7.87 -12.60
N ASP A 62 -4.51 -8.78 -12.82
CA ASP A 62 -4.54 -9.69 -13.96
C ASP A 62 -4.64 -8.93 -15.29
N LYS A 63 -5.58 -7.98 -15.41
CA LYS A 63 -5.77 -7.12 -16.60
C LYS A 63 -4.48 -6.38 -16.98
N ASN A 64 -3.66 -6.04 -16.00
CA ASN A 64 -2.40 -5.32 -16.17
C ASN A 64 -1.16 -6.22 -16.16
N HIS A 65 -1.33 -7.54 -16.17
CA HIS A 65 -0.26 -8.54 -16.16
C HIS A 65 0.72 -8.36 -14.98
N ILE A 66 0.18 -8.03 -13.81
CA ILE A 66 0.96 -7.88 -12.57
C ILE A 66 0.81 -9.17 -11.75
N PRO A 67 1.90 -9.92 -11.53
CA PRO A 67 1.82 -11.13 -10.74
C PRO A 67 1.52 -10.81 -9.29
N TYR A 68 0.67 -11.64 -8.67
CA TYR A 68 0.38 -11.60 -7.25
C TYR A 68 0.36 -13.01 -6.67
N ALA A 69 0.57 -13.10 -5.37
CA ALA A 69 0.45 -14.33 -4.60
C ALA A 69 -0.69 -14.18 -3.58
N TYR A 70 -1.06 -15.28 -2.92
CA TYR A 70 -1.96 -15.25 -1.77
C TYR A 70 -1.44 -14.24 -0.75
N HIS A 71 -2.26 -13.25 -0.41
CA HIS A 71 -1.87 -12.11 0.41
C HIS A 71 -2.97 -11.79 1.42
N PRO A 72 -3.06 -12.56 2.51
CA PRO A 72 -4.12 -12.37 3.49
C PRO A 72 -3.95 -11.03 4.19
N ALA A 73 -5.05 -10.29 4.29
CA ALA A 73 -5.12 -9.03 4.99
C ALA A 73 -4.73 -9.22 6.46
N LYS A 74 -3.91 -8.28 6.94
CA LYS A 74 -3.41 -8.24 8.31
C LYS A 74 -3.48 -6.82 8.79
N ARG A 75 -3.91 -6.62 10.04
CA ARG A 75 -3.83 -5.31 10.65
C ARG A 75 -2.38 -4.97 11.02
N ILE A 76 -1.99 -3.72 10.80
CA ILE A 76 -0.64 -3.26 11.15
C ILE A 76 -0.39 -3.41 12.66
N GLN A 77 0.79 -3.92 13.01
CA GLN A 77 1.25 -4.03 14.39
C GLN A 77 2.35 -2.99 14.68
N LEU A 78 2.59 -2.72 15.97
CA LEU A 78 3.60 -1.73 16.38
C LEU A 78 5.00 -2.06 15.84
N LYS A 79 5.36 -3.35 15.77
CA LYS A 79 6.65 -3.79 15.22
C LYS A 79 6.81 -3.39 13.75
N ASP A 80 5.78 -3.63 12.93
CA ASP A 80 5.80 -3.34 11.50
C ASP A 80 5.84 -1.83 11.29
N TYR A 81 5.05 -1.10 12.09
CA TYR A 81 5.08 0.36 12.11
C TYR A 81 6.48 0.87 12.44
N LYS A 82 7.17 0.35 13.46
CA LYS A 82 8.51 0.79 13.86
C LYS A 82 9.58 0.50 12.81
N GLU A 83 9.53 -0.68 12.20
CA GLU A 83 10.48 -1.10 11.17
C GLU A 83 10.30 -0.38 9.84
N ALA A 84 9.14 0.24 9.58
CA ALA A 84 8.88 0.96 8.35
C ALA A 84 9.81 2.17 8.20
N SER A 85 10.51 2.22 7.06
CA SER A 85 11.23 3.41 6.58
C SER A 85 10.23 4.45 6.10
N ARG A 86 9.22 4.03 5.33
CA ARG A 86 8.11 4.86 4.87
C ARG A 86 6.78 4.12 4.90
N ILE A 87 5.72 4.86 5.18
CA ILE A 87 4.34 4.37 5.20
C ILE A 87 3.53 5.23 4.22
N TYR A 88 3.03 4.60 3.16
CA TYR A 88 2.13 5.22 2.19
C TYR A 88 0.70 4.78 2.46
N VAL A 89 -0.16 5.74 2.78
CA VAL A 89 -1.59 5.55 2.99
C VAL A 89 -2.39 5.94 1.75
N MET A 90 -3.62 5.45 1.63
CA MET A 90 -4.50 5.78 0.50
C MET A 90 -5.30 7.05 0.73
N ASP A 91 -5.72 7.32 1.97
CA ASP A 91 -6.55 8.46 2.34
C ASP A 91 -6.21 9.00 3.75
N ASN A 92 -6.70 10.19 4.08
CA ASN A 92 -6.48 10.84 5.37
C ASN A 92 -7.16 10.12 6.53
N SER A 93 -8.24 9.36 6.27
CA SER A 93 -8.85 8.52 7.30
C SER A 93 -7.85 7.48 7.81
N ASN A 94 -7.04 6.90 6.92
CA ASN A 94 -6.00 5.96 7.29
C ASN A 94 -4.91 6.64 8.15
N ILE A 95 -4.50 7.87 7.80
CA ILE A 95 -3.55 8.66 8.61
C ILE A 95 -4.11 8.88 10.02
N TYR A 96 -5.35 9.36 10.10
CA TYR A 96 -6.01 9.64 11.36
C TYR A 96 -6.09 8.38 12.24
N ILE A 97 -6.49 7.25 11.66
CA ILE A 97 -6.58 5.99 12.40
C ILE A 97 -5.19 5.52 12.84
N LEU A 98 -4.17 5.54 11.98
CA LEU A 98 -2.80 5.17 12.37
C LEU A 98 -2.29 5.99 13.55
N LYS A 99 -2.50 7.31 13.54
CA LYS A 99 -2.15 8.19 14.65
C LYS A 99 -2.89 7.86 15.94
N ARG A 100 -4.10 7.29 15.86
CA ARG A 100 -4.84 6.81 17.03
C ARG A 100 -4.39 5.44 17.51
N ILE A 101 -3.99 4.55 16.61
CA ILE A 101 -3.46 3.22 16.96
C ILE A 101 -2.09 3.39 17.65
N PHE A 102 -1.27 4.33 17.18
CA PHE A 102 0.10 4.53 17.63
C PHE A 102 0.38 5.99 18.04
N PRO A 103 -0.30 6.52 19.08
CA PRO A 103 -0.28 7.97 19.40
C PRO A 103 1.08 8.51 19.88
N ASN A 104 2.00 7.63 20.28
CA ASN A 104 3.31 8.00 20.83
C ASN A 104 4.46 7.75 19.85
N GLU A 105 4.16 7.42 18.60
CA GLU A 105 5.16 7.05 17.59
C GLU A 105 5.44 8.20 16.61
N ASP A 106 6.59 8.14 15.93
CA ASP A 106 6.92 9.12 14.89
C ASP A 106 5.99 8.95 13.68
N HIS A 107 5.37 10.06 13.27
CA HIS A 107 4.43 10.13 12.17
C HIS A 107 5.00 10.83 10.92
N ASN A 108 6.24 11.31 10.96
CA ASN A 108 6.87 12.01 9.82
C ASN A 108 7.09 11.11 8.60
N LYS A 109 7.07 9.80 8.81
CA LYS A 109 7.19 8.77 7.76
C LYS A 109 5.88 8.37 7.10
N ILE A 110 4.74 8.96 7.51
CA ILE A 110 3.43 8.70 6.91
C ILE A 110 3.20 9.72 5.80
N HIS A 111 2.92 9.23 4.59
CA HIS A 111 2.64 10.03 3.41
C HIS A 111 1.37 9.54 2.70
N LEU A 112 0.65 10.45 2.04
CA LEU A 112 -0.35 10.05 1.04
C LEU A 112 0.37 9.46 -0.17
N LEU A 113 -0.12 8.32 -0.67
CA LEU A 113 0.44 7.73 -1.88
C LEU A 113 0.30 8.68 -3.09
N ASN A 114 -0.87 9.31 -3.23
CA ASN A 114 -1.17 10.21 -4.34
C ASN A 114 -1.12 11.70 -3.94
N GLU A 115 -0.18 12.08 -3.07
CA GLU A 115 -0.08 13.44 -2.53
C GLU A 115 -0.14 14.54 -3.64
N PRO A 116 -0.95 15.60 -3.46
CA PRO A 116 -1.77 15.95 -2.29
C PRO A 116 -3.17 15.32 -2.25
N TYR A 117 -3.48 14.40 -3.16
CA TYR A 117 -4.80 13.79 -3.32
C TYR A 117 -4.94 12.46 -2.58
N GLU A 118 -6.17 12.10 -2.27
CA GLU A 118 -6.54 10.78 -1.73
C GLU A 118 -6.90 9.83 -2.88
N ILE A 119 -6.70 8.53 -2.67
CA ILE A 119 -7.20 7.47 -3.55
C ILE A 119 -8.50 6.95 -2.95
N SER A 120 -9.60 7.25 -3.62
CA SER A 120 -10.94 6.85 -3.20
C SER A 120 -11.04 5.33 -3.00
N ASP A 121 -11.80 4.89 -2.00
CA ASP A 121 -11.95 3.45 -1.74
C ASP A 121 -12.86 2.78 -2.79
N PRO A 122 -12.31 1.90 -3.65
CA PRO A 122 -13.09 1.24 -4.70
C PRO A 122 -14.12 0.26 -4.14
N TRP A 123 -14.03 -0.14 -2.86
CA TRP A 123 -15.09 -0.89 -2.20
C TRP A 123 -16.42 -0.12 -2.21
N TYR A 124 -16.37 1.21 -2.00
CA TYR A 124 -17.56 2.06 -1.97
C TYR A 124 -17.85 2.70 -3.33
N THR A 125 -16.84 3.16 -4.05
CA THR A 125 -17.05 3.81 -5.35
C THR A 125 -17.35 2.82 -6.47
N HIS A 126 -17.00 1.54 -6.29
CA HIS A 126 -17.02 0.50 -7.32
C HIS A 126 -16.08 0.77 -8.51
N ASP A 127 -15.22 1.78 -8.43
CA ASP A 127 -14.29 2.18 -9.49
C ASP A 127 -12.87 1.65 -9.22
N PHE A 128 -12.68 0.37 -9.51
CA PHE A 128 -11.38 -0.30 -9.37
C PHE A 128 -10.39 0.11 -10.47
N ASP A 129 -10.87 0.53 -11.64
CA ASP A 129 -10.01 0.98 -12.74
C ASP A 129 -9.32 2.31 -12.38
N LEU A 130 -10.07 3.28 -11.83
CA LEU A 130 -9.50 4.55 -11.38
C LEU A 130 -8.52 4.34 -10.22
N ALA A 131 -8.93 3.57 -9.20
CA ALA A 131 -8.06 3.30 -8.05
C ALA A 131 -6.74 2.63 -8.50
N PHE A 132 -6.79 1.64 -9.39
CA PHE A 132 -5.60 1.01 -9.93
C PHE A 132 -4.71 2.01 -10.69
N LYS A 133 -5.31 2.83 -11.55
CA LYS A 133 -4.59 3.85 -12.33
C LYS A 133 -3.84 4.82 -11.43
N GLU A 134 -4.53 5.39 -10.44
CA GLU A 134 -3.94 6.34 -9.48
C GLU A 134 -2.80 5.70 -8.70
N ILE A 135 -3.02 4.51 -8.12
CA ILE A 135 -1.99 3.77 -7.39
C ILE A 135 -0.74 3.55 -8.25
N LYS A 136 -0.93 3.09 -9.50
CA LYS A 136 0.18 2.81 -10.41
C LYS A 136 0.96 4.06 -10.78
N GLU A 137 0.26 5.13 -11.14
CA GLU A 137 0.89 6.40 -11.50
C GLU A 137 1.67 6.99 -10.31
N SER A 138 1.12 6.93 -9.10
CA SER A 138 1.80 7.37 -7.88
C SER A 138 3.07 6.56 -7.60
N ILE A 139 3.01 5.23 -7.69
CA ILE A 139 4.17 4.35 -7.46
C ILE A 139 5.30 4.63 -8.46
N VAL A 140 4.97 4.74 -9.74
CA VAL A 140 5.96 5.04 -10.78
C VAL A 140 6.63 6.39 -10.51
N LYS A 141 5.85 7.42 -10.18
CA LYS A 141 6.38 8.74 -9.81
C LYS A 141 7.29 8.69 -8.58
N LEU A 142 6.96 7.90 -7.56
CA LEU A 142 7.78 7.75 -6.36
C LEU A 142 9.14 7.13 -6.68
N ILE A 143 9.16 6.06 -7.48
CA ILE A 143 10.38 5.36 -7.88
C ILE A 143 11.25 6.27 -8.77
N GLU A 144 10.68 6.92 -9.78
CA GLU A 144 11.44 7.74 -10.74
C GLU A 144 11.91 9.07 -10.15
N GLY A 145 11.14 9.64 -9.23
CA GLY A 145 11.50 10.88 -8.54
C GLY A 145 12.55 10.71 -7.44
N ASN A 146 13.06 9.49 -7.20
CA ASN A 146 13.89 9.15 -6.03
C ASN A 146 13.27 9.65 -4.71
N LYS A 147 11.94 9.55 -4.59
CA LYS A 147 11.18 9.97 -3.41
C LYS A 147 10.88 8.80 -2.45
N LEU A 148 11.60 7.69 -2.61
CA LEU A 148 11.59 6.53 -1.73
C LEU A 148 12.43 6.75 -0.48
#